data_AF-A0A662YVK1-F1
#
_entry.id   AF-A0A662YVK1-F1
#
_cell.length_a   1.000
_cell.length_b   1.000
_cell.length_c   1.000
_cell.angle_alpha   90.00
_cell.angle_beta   90.00
_cell.angle_gamma   90.00
#
_symmetry.space_group_name_H-M   'P 1'
#
loop_
_entity.id
_entity.type
_entity.pdbx_description
1 polymer ?
#
loop_
_entity_poly.entity_id
_entity_poly.type
_entity_poly.pdbx_seq_one_letter_code
_entity_poly.pdbx_strand_id
1 'polypeptide(L)'
;MEAFFIFFCPLLRCRAGKAQKLGLFAWEIIPVSTKFEDSEGNEKRITVTQDDGIRAGTTLEGLAKLRPAFKENGSTTAGNASQVSNGAAAVLVATPSYCSKQVSAI
;
A
#
# COMPACT_ATOMS: atom_id res chain seq x y z
N MET A 1 14.15 10.24 -18.74
CA MET A 1 13.03 9.86 -17.84
C MET A 1 13.26 8.48 -17.20
N GLU A 2 13.94 7.55 -17.88
CA GLU A 2 14.17 6.16 -17.44
C GLU A 2 14.83 5.96 -16.05
N ALA A 3 15.75 6.83 -15.63
CA ALA A 3 16.41 6.72 -14.32
C ALA A 3 15.54 7.21 -13.14
N PHE A 4 14.54 8.07 -13.41
CA PHE A 4 13.76 8.72 -12.35
C PHE A 4 12.92 7.71 -11.57
N PHE A 5 12.30 6.75 -12.26
CA PHE A 5 11.45 5.73 -11.63
C PHE A 5 12.23 4.75 -10.74
N ILE A 6 13.47 4.43 -11.12
CA ILE A 6 14.32 3.51 -10.36
C ILE A 6 14.81 4.16 -9.06
N PHE A 7 15.14 5.46 -9.07
CA PHE A 7 15.51 6.20 -7.85
C PHE A 7 14.30 6.54 -6.96
N PHE A 8 13.14 6.80 -7.58
CA PHE A 8 11.94 7.19 -6.85
C PHE A 8 11.32 6.04 -6.05
N CYS A 9 11.36 4.81 -6.57
CA CYS A 9 10.72 3.67 -5.93
C CYS A 9 11.31 3.30 -4.54
N PRO A 10 12.65 3.19 -4.36
CA PRO A 10 13.25 3.00 -3.03
C PRO A 10 12.83 4.09 -2.06
N LEU A 11 12.82 5.35 -2.52
CA LEU A 11 12.41 6.48 -1.69
C LEU A 11 10.94 6.35 -1.27
N LEU A 12 10.03 6.04 -2.20
CA LEU A 12 8.60 5.87 -1.93
C LEU A 12 8.35 4.75 -0.91
N ARG A 13 8.99 3.58 -1.11
CA ARG A 13 8.87 2.43 -0.20
C ARG A 13 9.46 2.71 1.18
N CYS A 14 10.57 3.44 1.26
CA CYS A 14 11.14 3.90 2.52
C CYS A 14 10.21 4.89 3.24
N ARG A 15 9.55 5.80 2.51
CA ARG A 15 8.57 6.74 3.09
C ARG A 15 7.34 6.00 3.62
N ALA A 16 6.78 5.07 2.85
CA ALA A 16 5.66 4.24 3.28
C ALA A 16 6.03 3.39 4.50
N GLY A 17 7.22 2.77 4.51
CA GLY A 17 7.73 2.01 5.66
C GLY A 17 7.94 2.86 6.91
N LYS A 18 8.37 4.13 6.75
CA LYS A 18 8.44 5.07 7.87
C LYS A 18 7.04 5.45 8.38
N ALA A 19 6.11 5.75 7.48
CA ALA A 19 4.74 6.13 7.85
C ALA A 19 4.01 5.02 8.61
N GLN A 20 4.13 3.77 8.15
CA GLN A 20 3.57 2.60 8.84
C GLN A 20 4.21 2.40 10.22
N LYS A 21 5.54 2.53 10.33
CA LYS A 21 6.25 2.46 11.63
C LYS A 21 5.85 3.55 12.61
N LEU A 22 5.54 4.74 12.10
CA LEU A 22 5.07 5.88 12.89
C LEU A 22 3.57 5.79 13.22
N GLY A 23 2.87 4.74 12.76
CA GLY A 23 1.44 4.56 13.01
C GLY A 23 0.54 5.56 12.28
N LEU A 24 1.05 6.24 11.25
CA LEU A 24 0.30 7.28 10.54
C LEU A 24 -0.91 6.76 9.78
N PHE A 25 -0.98 5.45 9.49
CA PHE A 25 -2.13 4.82 8.84
C PHE A 25 -3.14 4.22 9.83
N ALA A 26 -2.82 4.19 11.13
CA ALA A 26 -3.67 3.54 12.13
C ALA A 26 -5.03 4.22 12.31
N TRP A 27 -5.16 5.50 11.96
CA TRP A 27 -6.42 6.24 12.07
C TRP A 27 -7.35 6.04 10.87
N GLU A 28 -6.82 5.68 9.70
CA GLU A 28 -7.59 5.50 8.45
C GLU A 28 -7.85 4.02 8.12
N ILE A 29 -6.98 3.10 8.56
CA ILE A 29 -7.15 1.67 8.32
C ILE A 29 -8.20 1.11 9.28
N ILE A 30 -9.26 0.55 8.71
CA ILE A 30 -10.25 -0.24 9.46
C ILE A 30 -9.79 -1.70 9.51
N PRO A 31 -9.61 -2.30 10.71
CA PRO A 31 -9.21 -3.69 10.84
C PRO A 31 -10.19 -4.65 10.17
N VAL A 32 -9.70 -5.51 9.28
CA VAL A 32 -10.53 -6.53 8.60
C VAL A 32 -10.16 -7.91 9.11
N SER A 33 -11.10 -8.59 9.76
CA SER A 33 -10.97 -9.99 10.16
C SER A 33 -11.37 -10.91 9.00
N THR A 34 -10.44 -11.73 8.52
CA THR A 34 -10.67 -12.68 7.42
C THR A 34 -10.05 -14.04 7.70
N LYS A 35 -10.41 -15.03 6.89
CA LYS A 35 -9.71 -16.31 6.82
C LYS A 35 -8.51 -16.17 5.87
N PHE A 36 -7.38 -16.73 6.26
CA PHE A 36 -6.18 -16.83 5.46
C PHE A 36 -5.75 -18.28 5.40
N GLU A 37 -5.57 -18.78 4.19
CA GLU A 37 -5.07 -20.12 3.95
C GLU A 37 -3.55 -20.05 3.78
N ASP A 38 -2.84 -20.82 4.59
CA ASP A 38 -1.39 -20.93 4.48
C ASP A 38 -0.98 -21.74 3.24
N SER A 39 0.30 -21.70 2.87
CA SER A 39 0.85 -22.46 1.73
C SER A 39 0.68 -23.99 1.87
N GLU A 40 0.37 -24.45 3.08
CA GLU A 40 0.15 -25.85 3.46
C GLU A 40 -1.35 -26.22 3.54
N GLY A 41 -2.27 -25.30 3.17
CA GLY A 41 -3.72 -25.55 3.16
C GLY A 41 -4.42 -25.39 4.52
N ASN A 42 -3.73 -24.85 5.52
CA ASN A 42 -4.29 -24.62 6.85
C ASN A 42 -5.03 -23.28 6.91
N GLU A 43 -6.33 -23.30 7.24
CA GLU A 43 -7.11 -22.07 7.48
C GLU A 43 -6.80 -21.46 8.85
N LYS A 44 -6.34 -20.20 8.85
CA LYS A 44 -6.14 -19.39 10.06
C LYS A 44 -7.01 -18.15 9.99
N ARG A 45 -7.59 -17.75 11.11
CA ARG A 45 -8.28 -16.46 11.21
C ARG A 45 -7.26 -15.38 11.50
N ILE A 46 -7.14 -14.41 10.60
CA ILE A 46 -6.22 -13.27 10.73
C ILE A 46 -7.00 -11.97 10.79
N THR A 47 -6.44 -10.97 11.47
CA THR A 47 -6.94 -9.59 11.40
C THR A 47 -5.90 -8.75 10.67
N VAL A 48 -6.27 -8.25 9.51
CA VAL A 48 -5.42 -7.37 8.69
C VAL A 48 -5.58 -5.96 9.22
N THR A 49 -4.46 -5.37 9.65
CA THR A 49 -4.39 -4.02 10.26
C THR A 49 -3.32 -3.14 9.65
N GLN A 50 -2.53 -3.68 8.72
CA GLN A 50 -1.38 -3.01 8.10
C GLN A 50 -1.26 -3.43 6.64
N ASP A 51 -0.61 -2.58 5.84
CA ASP A 51 -0.29 -2.90 4.45
C ASP A 51 0.85 -3.93 4.39
N ASP A 52 0.64 -4.99 3.63
CA ASP A 52 1.60 -6.08 3.42
C ASP A 52 2.61 -5.81 2.29
N GLY A 53 2.26 -4.93 1.35
CA GLY A 53 3.05 -4.60 0.17
C GLY A 53 4.32 -3.77 0.43
N ILE A 54 4.47 -3.21 1.64
CA ILE A 54 5.55 -2.27 1.97
C ILE A 54 6.88 -3.00 2.19
N ARG A 55 7.78 -2.89 1.22
CA ARG A 55 9.14 -3.44 1.29
C ARG A 55 10.16 -2.36 1.64
N ALA A 56 10.28 -2.05 2.94
CA ALA A 56 11.18 -1.00 3.45
C ALA A 56 12.68 -1.25 3.19
N GLY A 57 13.08 -2.49 2.91
CA GLY A 57 14.45 -2.87 2.53
C GLY A 57 14.77 -2.81 1.03
N THR A 58 13.93 -2.15 0.23
CA THR A 58 14.16 -2.05 -1.22
C THR A 58 15.39 -1.18 -1.50
N THR A 59 16.40 -1.73 -2.16
CA THR A 59 17.62 -1.01 -2.56
C THR A 59 17.68 -0.80 -4.08
N LEU A 60 18.49 0.16 -4.52
CA LEU A 60 18.72 0.42 -5.95
C LEU A 60 19.33 -0.79 -6.65
N GLU A 61 20.29 -1.46 -6.02
CA GLU A 61 20.95 -2.65 -6.56
C GLU A 61 19.98 -3.82 -6.71
N GLY A 62 19.03 -3.96 -5.78
CA GLY A 62 17.97 -4.96 -5.87
C GLY A 62 16.99 -4.68 -7.00
N LEU A 63 16.61 -3.42 -7.18
CA LEU A 63 15.68 -3.01 -8.25
C LEU A 63 16.32 -3.08 -9.65
N ALA A 64 17.61 -2.77 -9.77
CA ALA A 64 18.33 -2.81 -11.05
C ALA A 64 18.45 -4.23 -11.62
N LYS A 65 18.34 -5.27 -10.78
CA LYS A 65 18.39 -6.68 -11.19
C LYS A 65 17.07 -7.21 -11.73
N LEU A 66 15.98 -6.44 -11.64
CA LEU A 66 14.66 -6.89 -12.06
C LEU A 66 14.51 -6.84 -13.57
N ARG A 67 13.96 -7.91 -14.15
CA ARG A 67 13.70 -7.98 -15.59
C ARG A 67 12.56 -7.02 -15.98
N PRO A 68 12.64 -6.40 -17.17
CA PRO A 68 11.54 -5.63 -17.72
C PRO A 68 10.26 -6.46 -17.86
N ALA A 69 9.12 -5.87 -17.50
CA ALA A 69 7.84 -6.57 -17.44
C ALA A 69 7.08 -6.62 -18.78
N PHE A 70 7.34 -5.67 -19.69
CA PHE A 70 6.52 -5.50 -20.91
C PHE A 70 7.29 -5.63 -22.23
N LYS A 71 8.55 -5.21 -22.28
CA LYS A 71 9.40 -5.23 -23.48
C LYS A 71 10.81 -5.62 -23.08
N GLU A 72 11.52 -6.38 -23.91
CA GLU A 72 12.88 -6.87 -23.59
C GLU A 72 13.87 -5.75 -23.26
N ASN A 73 13.75 -4.58 -23.91
CA ASN A 73 14.54 -3.37 -23.62
C ASN A 73 13.71 -2.26 -22.92
N GLY A 74 12.66 -2.65 -22.20
CA GLY A 74 11.83 -1.72 -21.44
C GLY A 74 12.45 -1.34 -20.10
N SER A 75 12.04 -0.21 -19.54
CA SER A 75 12.49 0.26 -18.21
C SER A 75 11.52 -0.09 -17.08
N THR A 76 10.27 -0.44 -17.42
CA THR A 76 9.27 -0.79 -16.41
C THR A 76 9.48 -2.23 -15.93
N THR A 77 9.65 -2.37 -14.62
CA THR A 77 9.85 -3.64 -13.92
C THR A 77 8.78 -3.79 -12.84
N ALA A 78 8.57 -5.00 -12.33
CA ALA A 78 7.71 -5.22 -11.15
C ALA A 78 8.18 -4.43 -9.90
N GLY A 79 9.43 -3.95 -9.91
CA GLY A 79 10.01 -3.16 -8.85
C GLY A 79 9.55 -1.71 -8.87
N ASN A 80 9.44 -1.09 -10.06
CA ASN A 80 9.10 0.32 -10.21
C ASN A 80 7.63 0.59 -10.61
N ALA A 81 6.86 -0.46 -10.87
CA ALA A 81 5.42 -0.40 -11.06
C ALA A 81 4.65 -0.54 -9.72
N SER A 82 3.38 -0.15 -9.73
CA SER A 82 2.46 -0.42 -8.63
C SER A 82 2.20 -1.92 -8.49
N GLN A 83 2.01 -2.37 -7.25
CA GLN A 83 1.53 -3.73 -7.00
C GLN A 83 0.05 -3.84 -7.37
N VAL A 84 -0.37 -5.04 -7.74
CA VAL A 84 -1.79 -5.38 -7.80
C VAL A 84 -2.22 -5.69 -6.38
N SER A 85 -3.10 -4.86 -5.83
CA SER A 85 -3.53 -4.93 -4.43
C SER A 85 -5.05 -5.09 -4.36
N ASN A 86 -5.53 -5.82 -3.36
CA ASN A 86 -6.95 -5.94 -3.05
C ASN A 86 -7.28 -5.06 -1.86
N GLY A 87 -8.21 -4.12 -2.02
CA GLY A 87 -8.62 -3.20 -0.98
C GLY A 87 -9.90 -2.45 -1.32
N ALA A 88 -10.53 -1.83 -0.32
CA ALA A 88 -11.72 -1.02 -0.48
C ALA A 88 -11.57 0.28 0.34
N ALA A 89 -12.12 1.37 -0.18
CA ALA A 89 -12.17 2.65 0.50
C ALA A 89 -13.55 3.29 0.30
N ALA A 90 -14.02 4.01 1.31
CA ALA A 90 -15.28 4.75 1.26
C ALA A 90 -15.08 6.15 1.84
N VAL A 91 -15.68 7.16 1.20
CA VAL A 91 -15.65 8.55 1.65
C VAL A 91 -17.09 9.05 1.68
N LEU A 92 -17.52 9.57 2.84
CA LEU A 92 -18.81 10.24 2.98
C LEU A 92 -18.62 11.74 2.79
N VAL A 93 -19.35 12.32 1.85
CA VAL A 93 -19.34 13.77 1.57
C VAL A 93 -20.73 14.32 1.83
N ALA A 94 -20.79 15.43 2.56
CA ALA A 94 -22.04 16.13 2.85
C ALA A 94 -21.82 17.65 2.80
N THR A 95 -22.91 18.40 2.62
CA THR A 95 -22.85 19.86 2.62
C THR A 95 -22.52 20.38 4.02
N PRO A 96 -21.82 21.53 4.13
CA PRO A 96 -21.50 22.11 5.44
C PRO A 96 -22.74 22.37 6.31
N SER A 97 -23.86 22.75 5.69
CA SER A 97 -25.14 23.01 6.37
C SER A 97 -25.83 21.76 6.91
N TYR A 98 -25.51 20.58 6.38
CA TYR A 98 -26.00 19.31 6.88
C TYR A 98 -25.13 18.81 8.05
N CYS A 99 -23.80 18.88 7.90
CA CYS A 99 -22.86 18.49 8.95
C CYS A 99 -23.05 19.31 10.24
N SER A 100 -23.27 20.63 10.14
CA SER A 100 -23.44 21.49 11.32
C SER A 100 -24.66 21.16 12.17
N LYS A 101 -25.76 20.69 11.55
CA LYS A 101 -26.98 20.28 12.26
C LYS A 101 -26.83 18.96 13.00
N GLN A 102 -26.02 18.06 12.46
CA GLN A 102 -25.82 16.72 13.02
C GLN A 102 -24.83 16.74 14.19
N VAL A 103 -23.82 17.63 14.14
CA VAL A 103 -22.87 17.84 15.25
C VAL A 103 -23.56 18.44 16.49
N SER A 104 -24.62 19.24 16.33
CA SER A 104 -25.41 19.73 17.47
C SER A 104 -26.38 18.70 18.07
N ALA A 105 -26.52 17.53 17.45
CA ALA A 105 -27.44 16.46 17.86
C ALA A 105 -26.73 15.24 18.50
N ILE A 106 -25.40 15.27 18.57
CA ILE A 106 -24.53 14.30 19.25
C ILE A 106 -23.94 14.97 20.48
#